data_AF-A0A960IVH4-F1
#
_entry.id   AF-A0A960IVH4-F1
#
_cell.length_a   1.000
_cell.length_b   1.000
_cell.length_c   1.000
_cell.angle_alpha   90.00
_cell.angle_beta   90.00
_cell.angle_gamma   90.00
#
_symmetry.space_group_name_H-M   'P 1'
#
loop_
_entity.id
_entity.type
_entity.pdbx_description
1 polymer ?
#
loop_
_entity_poly.entity_id
_entity_poly.type
_entity_poly.pdbx_seq_one_letter_code
_entity_poly.pdbx_strand_id
1 'polypeptide(L)'
;PDLRFDPENRRLLGGTVTATMGDGSERPFGIEVLGDTGVQLGAGLYFGLDGHHHGEWRGEFHTDGERIADCRPPEVARRLHQIRDTAVRVTDPVGGGQGWGNCQPIAAGPWPELGLADDPWM
;
A
#
# COMPACT_ATOMS: atom_id res chain seq x y z
N PRO A 1 -10.51 5.67 9.00
CA PRO A 1 -9.06 5.88 9.25
C PRO A 1 -8.64 7.17 8.55
N ASP A 2 -7.69 7.90 9.11
CA ASP A 2 -7.25 9.20 8.61
C ASP A 2 -5.88 9.04 7.96
N LEU A 3 -5.85 8.34 6.82
CA LEU A 3 -4.65 8.07 6.05
C LEU A 3 -4.47 9.09 4.93
N ARG A 4 -3.22 9.42 4.63
CA ARG A 4 -2.84 10.29 3.52
C ARG A 4 -2.19 9.46 2.42
N PHE A 5 -2.50 9.82 1.19
CA PHE A 5 -1.96 9.16 0.00
C PHE A 5 -1.39 10.18 -0.96
N ASP A 6 -0.43 9.75 -1.76
CA ASP A 6 0.02 10.50 -2.93
C ASP A 6 -1.10 10.48 -3.99
N PRO A 7 -1.54 11.65 -4.51
CA PRO A 7 -2.67 11.71 -5.42
C PRO A 7 -2.39 11.09 -6.79
N GLU A 8 -1.11 10.97 -7.17
CA GLU A 8 -0.69 10.54 -8.49
C GLU A 8 -0.44 9.04 -8.56
N ASN A 9 0.12 8.45 -7.50
CA ASN A 9 0.53 7.04 -7.49
C ASN A 9 -0.04 6.21 -6.33
N ARG A 10 -0.94 6.81 -5.54
CA ARG A 10 -1.68 6.21 -4.42
C ARG A 10 -0.80 5.56 -3.34
N ARG A 11 0.49 5.91 -3.23
CA ARG A 11 1.32 5.41 -2.13
C ARG A 11 0.85 6.00 -0.80
N LEU A 12 0.96 5.21 0.27
CA LEU A 12 0.74 5.68 1.63
C LEU A 12 1.78 6.76 2.00
N LEU A 13 1.32 7.84 2.65
CA LEU A 13 2.14 8.92 3.21
C LEU A 13 2.09 8.97 4.75
N GLY A 14 1.40 8.02 5.37
CA GLY A 14 1.17 7.92 6.81
C GLY A 14 -0.21 8.46 7.22
N GLY A 15 -0.45 8.58 8.52
CA GLY A 15 -1.74 9.02 9.04
C GLY A 15 -2.07 8.38 10.38
N THR A 16 -3.36 8.25 10.67
CA THR A 16 -3.86 7.67 11.92
C THR A 16 -4.89 6.58 11.65
N VAL A 17 -4.79 5.48 12.38
CA VAL A 17 -5.85 4.47 12.45
C VAL A 17 -6.42 4.46 13.86
N THR A 18 -7.71 4.76 13.99
CA THR A 18 -8.43 4.62 15.26
C THR A 18 -8.99 3.21 15.34
N ALA A 19 -8.56 2.45 16.35
CA ALA A 19 -9.08 1.12 16.65
C ALA A 19 -10.10 1.19 17.78
N THR A 20 -11.13 0.35 17.71
CA THR A 20 -12.01 0.06 18.84
C THR A 20 -11.39 -1.06 19.67
N MET A 21 -11.15 -0.77 20.95
CA MET A 21 -10.54 -1.70 21.89
C MET A 21 -11.58 -2.70 22.43
N GLY A 22 -11.12 -3.74 23.12
CA GLY A 22 -12.01 -4.77 23.68
C GLY A 22 -13.01 -4.26 24.73
N ASP A 23 -12.73 -3.11 25.36
CA ASP A 23 -13.63 -2.45 26.31
C ASP A 23 -14.57 -1.42 25.65
N GLY A 24 -14.54 -1.30 24.33
CA GLY A 24 -15.34 -0.35 23.56
C GLY A 24 -14.75 1.06 23.48
N SER A 25 -13.62 1.32 24.15
CA SER A 25 -12.90 2.60 23.98
C SER A 25 -12.30 2.72 22.58
N GLU A 26 -12.13 3.96 22.11
CA GLU A 26 -11.41 4.25 20.89
C GLU A 26 -9.96 4.60 21.19
N ARG A 27 -9.03 4.08 20.37
CA ARG A 27 -7.60 4.31 20.54
C ARG A 27 -6.95 4.66 19.20
N PRO A 28 -6.35 5.86 19.07
CA PRO A 28 -5.62 6.24 17.86
C PRO A 28 -4.26 5.57 17.83
N PHE A 29 -3.84 5.11 16.65
CA PHE A 29 -2.50 4.63 16.34
C PHE A 29 -1.92 5.48 15.22
N GLY A 30 -0.79 6.14 15.48
CA GLY A 30 -0.06 6.90 14.48
C GLY A 30 0.72 5.97 13.56
N ILE A 31 0.66 6.24 12.25
CA ILE A 31 1.40 5.53 11.21
C ILE A 31 2.34 6.53 10.54
N GLU A 32 3.63 6.26 10.66
CA GLU A 32 4.69 7.00 9.98
C GLU A 32 5.37 6.12 8.94
N VAL A 33 5.44 6.61 7.71
CA VAL A 33 6.18 5.95 6.63
C VAL A 33 7.66 6.22 6.80
N LEU A 34 8.48 5.16 6.82
CA LEU A 34 9.90 5.25 7.16
C LEU A 34 10.80 5.68 5.99
N GLY A 35 10.23 5.76 4.78
CA GLY A 35 10.93 6.25 3.60
C GLY A 35 10.21 5.90 2.32
N ASP A 36 10.92 6.08 1.21
CA ASP A 36 10.42 5.76 -0.13
C ASP A 36 10.62 4.29 -0.52
N THR A 37 11.34 3.54 0.32
CA THR A 37 11.61 2.13 0.09
C THR A 37 10.35 1.29 0.29
N GLY A 38 10.02 0.46 -0.70
CA GLY A 38 8.94 -0.50 -0.63
C GLY A 38 8.93 -1.43 -1.83
N VAL A 39 8.26 -2.57 -1.69
CA VAL A 39 8.13 -3.56 -2.78
C VAL A 39 6.77 -3.38 -3.43
N GLN A 40 6.77 -3.02 -4.72
CA GLN A 40 5.53 -2.95 -5.49
C GLN A 40 5.01 -4.35 -5.75
N LEU A 41 3.81 -4.67 -5.29
CA LEU A 41 3.34 -6.05 -5.34
C LEU A 41 2.81 -6.48 -6.72
N GLY A 42 2.45 -5.54 -7.61
CA GLY A 42 2.09 -5.89 -8.98
C GLY A 42 3.21 -6.60 -9.76
N ALA A 43 4.48 -6.25 -9.49
CA ALA A 43 5.63 -6.96 -10.06
C ALA A 43 5.75 -8.40 -9.51
N GLY A 44 5.19 -8.66 -8.32
CA GLY A 44 4.99 -10.00 -7.76
C GLY A 44 3.71 -10.68 -8.24
N LEU A 45 3.07 -10.15 -9.28
CA LEU A 45 1.82 -10.60 -9.92
C LEU A 45 0.56 -10.48 -9.04
N TYR A 46 0.61 -9.73 -7.93
CA TYR A 46 -0.60 -9.42 -7.15
C TYR A 46 -1.52 -8.53 -8.00
N PHE A 47 -2.79 -8.93 -8.13
CA PHE A 47 -3.78 -8.38 -9.09
C PHE A 47 -3.44 -8.56 -10.57
N GLY A 48 -2.43 -9.35 -10.87
CA GLY A 48 -2.02 -9.73 -12.21
C GLY A 48 -1.22 -8.67 -12.96
N LEU A 49 -0.35 -9.13 -13.84
CA LEU A 49 0.53 -8.31 -14.67
C LEU A 49 0.84 -9.05 -15.97
N ASP A 50 0.71 -8.36 -17.11
CA ASP A 50 1.03 -8.88 -18.44
C ASP A 50 0.41 -10.26 -18.76
N GLY A 51 -0.81 -10.51 -18.24
CA GLY A 51 -1.55 -11.75 -18.46
C GLY A 51 -1.28 -12.86 -17.43
N HIS A 52 -0.44 -12.60 -16.43
CA HIS A 52 -0.07 -13.56 -15.40
C HIS A 52 -0.56 -13.17 -14.02
N HIS A 53 -0.73 -14.16 -13.14
CA HIS A 53 -1.25 -13.96 -11.79
C HIS A 53 -0.36 -14.59 -10.72
N HIS A 54 -0.40 -14.02 -9.52
CA HIS A 54 0.30 -14.57 -8.36
C HIS A 54 -0.14 -16.02 -8.09
N GLY A 55 0.83 -16.94 -7.98
CA GLY A 55 0.57 -18.37 -7.75
C GLY A 55 0.23 -19.19 -9.00
N GLU A 56 0.27 -18.60 -10.20
CA GLU A 56 0.06 -19.33 -11.46
C GLU A 56 1.13 -20.42 -11.68
N TRP A 57 0.69 -21.60 -12.14
CA TRP A 57 1.61 -22.63 -12.62
C TRP A 57 2.17 -22.25 -13.99
N ARG A 58 3.50 -22.18 -14.10
CA ARG A 58 4.21 -21.71 -15.32
C ARG A 58 4.92 -22.83 -16.09
N GLY A 59 4.68 -24.09 -15.73
CA GLY A 59 5.43 -25.25 -16.21
C GLY A 59 6.53 -25.67 -15.24
N GLU A 60 7.14 -26.82 -15.52
CA GLU A 60 8.15 -27.44 -14.66
C GLU A 60 9.43 -26.60 -14.54
N PHE A 61 9.80 -25.91 -15.62
CA PHE A 61 10.87 -24.94 -15.66
C PHE A 61 10.42 -23.69 -16.41
N HIS A 62 10.45 -22.55 -15.72
CA HIS A 62 10.10 -21.24 -16.28
C HIS A 62 11.11 -20.21 -15.78
N THR A 63 11.67 -19.43 -16.71
CA THR A 63 12.57 -18.31 -16.39
C THR A 63 11.97 -17.04 -16.96
N ASP A 64 11.76 -16.06 -16.10
CA ASP A 64 11.18 -14.77 -16.43
C ASP A 64 11.67 -13.72 -15.42
N GLY A 65 11.47 -12.45 -15.73
CA GLY A 65 11.77 -11.34 -14.84
C GLY A 65 11.76 -10.00 -15.56
N GLU A 66 11.39 -8.96 -14.81
CA GLU A 66 11.46 -7.58 -15.26
C GLU A 66 12.24 -6.72 -14.27
N ARG A 67 12.75 -5.59 -14.74
CA ARG A 67 13.34 -4.56 -13.90
C ARG A 67 12.64 -3.24 -14.18
N ILE A 68 11.97 -2.72 -13.15
CA ILE A 68 11.34 -1.40 -13.19
C ILE A 68 12.20 -0.46 -12.36
N ALA A 69 12.78 0.55 -13.02
CA ALA A 69 13.74 1.44 -12.39
C ALA A 69 13.08 2.45 -11.43
N ASP A 70 11.84 2.86 -11.74
CA ASP A 70 11.08 3.83 -10.95
C ASP A 70 9.58 3.48 -10.98
N CYS A 71 8.99 3.21 -9.82
CA CYS A 71 7.57 2.88 -9.65
C CYS A 71 6.71 4.08 -9.21
N ARG A 72 7.28 5.29 -9.19
CA ARG A 72 6.55 6.52 -8.82
C ARG A 72 5.70 7.10 -9.95
N PRO A 73 6.10 7.04 -11.24
CA PRO A 73 5.30 7.64 -12.30
C PRO A 73 3.88 7.06 -12.32
N PRO A 74 2.86 7.90 -12.54
CA PRO A 74 1.46 7.48 -12.44
C PRO A 74 1.09 6.31 -13.35
N GLU A 75 1.64 6.27 -14.56
CA GLU A 75 1.44 5.20 -15.55
C GLU A 75 2.08 3.87 -15.13
N VAL A 76 3.22 3.94 -14.43
CA VAL A 76 3.89 2.74 -13.90
C VAL A 76 3.12 2.21 -12.68
N ALA A 77 2.69 3.10 -11.78
CA ALA A 77 1.85 2.73 -10.65
C ALA A 77 0.53 2.09 -11.10
N ARG A 78 -0.07 2.59 -12.19
CA ARG A 78 -1.25 1.99 -12.84
C ARG A 78 -1.02 0.59 -13.36
N ARG A 79 0.13 0.33 -14.00
CA ARG A 79 0.49 -1.01 -14.48
C ARG A 79 0.74 -1.99 -13.33
N LEU A 80 1.31 -1.51 -12.22
CA LEU A 80 1.72 -2.34 -11.08
C LEU A 80 0.74 -2.34 -9.90
N HIS A 81 -0.41 -1.68 -10.05
CA HIS A 81 -1.43 -1.49 -9.02
C HIS A 81 -0.91 -0.71 -7.80
N GLN A 82 -1.82 -0.31 -6.90
CA GLN A 82 -1.44 0.58 -5.80
C GLN A 82 -0.72 -0.09 -4.62
N ILE A 83 -0.84 -1.42 -4.43
CA ILE A 83 -0.28 -2.09 -3.24
C ILE A 83 1.26 -2.07 -3.26
N ARG A 84 1.81 -1.62 -2.14
CA ARG A 84 3.24 -1.63 -1.84
C ARG A 84 3.49 -2.12 -0.43
N ASP A 85 4.56 -2.89 -0.25
CA ASP A 85 5.13 -3.14 1.07
C ASP A 85 5.71 -1.85 1.61
N THR A 86 4.96 -1.13 2.45
CA THR A 86 5.40 0.14 3.01
C THR A 86 5.89 -0.10 4.43
N ALA A 87 7.19 0.07 4.64
CA ALA A 87 7.77 0.02 5.98
C ALA A 87 7.27 1.22 6.81
N VAL A 88 6.63 0.93 7.94
CA VAL A 88 6.05 1.94 8.83
C VAL A 88 6.53 1.79 10.26
N ARG A 89 6.64 2.91 10.97
CA ARG A 89 6.63 2.96 12.44
C ARG A 89 5.20 3.22 12.89
N VAL A 90 4.76 2.45 13.89
CA VAL A 90 3.46 2.60 14.53
C VAL A 90 3.68 3.11 15.95
N THR A 91 2.95 4.16 16.33
CA THR A 91 3.00 4.74 17.66
C THR A 91 1.62 4.72 18.30
N ASP A 92 1.57 4.33 19.56
CA ASP A 92 0.38 4.32 20.39
C ASP A 92 0.53 5.38 21.50
N PRO A 93 -0.10 6.54 21.37
CA PRO A 93 0.05 7.64 22.32
C PRO A 93 -0.65 7.36 23.66
N VAL A 94 -1.57 6.39 23.73
CA VAL A 94 -2.36 6.11 24.94
C VAL A 94 -1.62 5.15 25.87
N GLY A 95 -1.06 4.07 25.33
CA GLY A 95 -0.28 3.09 26.11
C GLY A 95 1.23 3.25 26.01
N GLY A 96 1.72 4.21 25.21
CA GLY A 96 3.15 4.44 25.00
C GLY A 96 3.83 3.38 24.12
N GLY A 97 3.05 2.51 23.47
CA GLY A 97 3.58 1.46 22.60
C GLY A 97 4.24 2.01 21.34
N GLN A 98 5.30 1.34 20.89
CA GLN A 98 5.94 1.60 19.60
C GLN A 98 6.25 0.28 18.91
N GLY A 99 6.11 0.25 17.59
CA GLY A 99 6.40 -0.91 16.78
C GLY A 99 6.75 -0.55 15.34
N TRP A 100 7.19 -1.55 14.60
CA TRP A 100 7.48 -1.46 13.18
C TRP A 100 6.69 -2.52 12.43
N GLY A 101 6.30 -2.21 11.21
CA GLY A 101 5.51 -3.15 10.42
C GLY A 101 5.52 -2.82 8.93
N ASN A 102 4.75 -3.63 8.21
CA ASN A 102 4.41 -3.42 6.82
C ASN A 102 2.94 -2.96 6.76
N CYS A 103 2.67 -1.86 6.05
CA CYS A 103 1.33 -1.38 5.77
C CYS A 103 1.07 -1.39 4.26
N GLN A 104 0.04 -2.12 3.83
CA GLN A 104 -0.31 -2.36 2.42
C GLN A 104 -1.75 -1.87 2.13
N PRO A 105 -2.04 -0.56 2.30
CA PRO A 105 -3.41 -0.07 2.09
C PRO A 105 -3.79 -0.02 0.61
N ILE A 106 -5.09 -0.07 0.36
CA ILE A 106 -5.76 0.21 -0.92
C ILE A 106 -6.72 1.36 -0.66
N ALA A 107 -6.63 2.44 -1.45
CA ALA A 107 -7.69 3.44 -1.54
C ALA A 107 -8.64 3.03 -2.68
N ALA A 108 -9.79 2.44 -2.33
CA ALA A 108 -10.79 1.98 -3.30
C ALA A 108 -11.91 3.01 -3.45
N GLY A 109 -12.30 3.30 -4.69
CA GLY A 109 -13.31 4.31 -5.02
C GLY A 109 -12.80 5.75 -4.97
N PRO A 110 -13.69 6.74 -5.15
CA PRO A 110 -13.32 8.14 -5.10
C PRO A 110 -13.09 8.60 -3.65
N TRP A 111 -11.98 9.29 -3.41
CA TRP A 111 -11.72 10.01 -2.16
C TRP A 111 -11.39 11.48 -2.46
N PRO A 112 -12.40 12.30 -2.81
CA PRO A 112 -12.18 13.70 -3.21
C PRO A 112 -11.43 14.52 -2.15
N GLU A 113 -11.69 14.25 -0.87
CA GLU A 113 -11.03 14.90 0.27
C GLU A 113 -9.54 14.57 0.39
N LEU A 114 -9.10 13.46 -0.21
CA LEU A 114 -7.69 13.07 -0.31
C LEU A 114 -7.08 13.44 -1.68
N GLY A 115 -7.85 14.10 -2.56
CA GLY A 115 -7.44 14.43 -3.93
C GLY A 115 -7.38 13.21 -4.85
N LEU A 116 -8.02 12.08 -4.49
CA LEU A 116 -8.01 10.87 -5.29
C LEU A 116 -9.22 10.85 -6.23
N ALA A 117 -8.94 10.87 -7.54
CA ALA A 117 -9.96 10.73 -8.57
C ALA A 117 -10.68 9.37 -8.51
N ASP A 118 -11.89 9.30 -9.08
CA ASP A 118 -12.63 8.06 -9.31
C ASP A 118 -12.00 7.25 -10.47
N ASP A 119 -10.77 6.80 -10.20
CA ASP A 119 -9.93 6.10 -11.15
C ASP A 119 -10.12 4.58 -10.95
N PRO A 120 -10.48 3.83 -12.00
CA PRO A 120 -10.83 2.40 -11.91
C PRO A 120 -9.63 1.47 -11.76
N TRP A 121 -8.42 2.01 -11.83
CA TRP A 121 -7.22 1.24 -11.50
C TRP A 121 -7.15 1.18 -9.98
N MET A 122 -7.33 -0.03 -9.45
CA MET A 122 -7.15 -0.29 -8.01
C MET A 122 -5.76 0.16 -7.61
#